data_AF-A0A0N4WD34-F1
#
_entry.id   AF-A0A0N4WD34-F1
#
_cell.length_a   1.000
_cell.length_b   1.000
_cell.length_c   1.000
_cell.angle_alpha   90.00
_cell.angle_beta   90.00
_cell.angle_gamma   90.00
#
_symmetry.space_group_name_H-M   'P 1'
#
loop_
_entity.id
_entity.type
_entity.pdbx_description
1 polymer ?
#
loop_
_entity_poly.entity_id
_entity_poly.type
_entity_poly.pdbx_seq_one_letter_code
_entity_poly.pdbx_strand_id
1 'polypeptide(L)'
;ARLLLLSGQLAAVYSNASRSSDCSNWSSWGPCIWPDSKHDVPYLQQISPVCQMHWFYMFVKRYNTALNNFYNYMQFVLRSGKPCGLCSYKQSCGYGGSKKCNTSPFTIDGGRPVIPFYVAERVCSALDLGGESQVDSCEVDYEQLKENGGECRLWPSPRVDLSTIEPVFRKHIDSLKWYSCLPQTKTIRNGGRIVKEKVCRCCCFPFQPNPLTYRCEHIYGAPPAPGQEFLKKELAE
;
A
#
# COMPACT_ATOMS: atom_id res chain seq x y z
N ALA A 1 25.68 -5.03 -4.57
CA ALA A 1 24.40 -4.31 -4.60
C ALA A 1 23.56 -4.78 -3.42
N ARG A 2 23.28 -3.92 -2.43
CA ARG A 2 22.31 -4.24 -1.38
C ARG A 2 20.96 -4.36 -2.08
N LEU A 3 20.36 -5.55 -2.11
CA LEU A 3 18.93 -5.67 -2.35
C LEU A 3 18.25 -4.76 -1.32
N LEU A 4 17.78 -3.59 -1.75
CA LEU A 4 16.71 -2.91 -1.05
C LEU A 4 15.60 -3.94 -0.96
N LEU A 5 15.33 -4.44 0.24
CA LEU A 5 14.07 -5.10 0.56
C LEU A 5 13.01 -4.06 0.24
N LEU A 6 12.50 -4.10 -0.99
CA LEU A 6 11.48 -3.22 -1.50
C LEU A 6 10.18 -3.64 -0.83
N SER A 7 9.94 -3.17 0.39
CA SER A 7 8.66 -3.38 1.05
C SER A 7 7.61 -2.53 0.33
N GLY A 8 6.51 -3.13 -0.09
CA GLY A 8 5.40 -2.44 -0.77
C GLY A 8 4.49 -1.63 0.16
N GLN A 9 4.94 -1.25 1.37
CA GLN A 9 4.13 -0.50 2.34
C GLN A 9 4.92 0.70 2.91
N LEU A 10 4.23 1.81 3.19
CA LEU A 10 4.88 3.11 3.41
C LEU A 10 5.82 3.09 4.61
N ALA A 11 5.40 2.55 5.76
CA ALA A 11 6.29 2.44 6.92
C ALA A 11 7.34 1.35 6.71
N ALA A 12 6.97 0.25 6.06
CA ALA A 12 7.86 -0.86 5.76
C ALA A 12 9.03 -0.49 4.83
N VAL A 13 8.90 0.56 4.00
CA VAL A 13 10.01 1.13 3.22
C VAL A 13 11.09 1.73 4.13
N TYR A 14 10.69 2.36 5.23
CA TYR A 14 11.62 3.01 6.16
C TYR A 14 12.10 2.08 7.29
N SER A 15 11.30 1.07 7.64
CA SER A 15 11.55 0.20 8.79
C SER A 15 10.71 -1.08 8.74
N ASN A 16 11.33 -2.24 8.89
CA ASN A 16 10.62 -3.52 9.05
C ASN A 16 10.07 -3.74 10.47
N ALA A 17 9.61 -2.67 11.13
CA ALA A 17 9.16 -2.76 12.51
C ALA A 17 7.90 -3.61 12.61
N SER A 18 7.93 -4.61 13.50
CA SER A 18 6.76 -5.36 13.94
C SER A 18 6.42 -4.98 15.37
N ARG A 19 5.26 -5.42 15.87
CA ARG A 19 4.90 -5.24 17.28
C ARG A 19 5.87 -6.04 18.16
N SER A 20 6.96 -5.40 18.60
CA SER A 20 8.04 -6.00 19.37
C SER A 20 8.09 -5.47 20.80
N SER A 21 8.75 -6.21 21.70
CA SER A 21 8.92 -5.81 23.11
C SER A 21 9.85 -4.61 23.31
N ASP A 22 10.70 -4.28 22.33
CA ASP A 22 11.50 -3.06 22.28
C ASP A 22 10.63 -1.80 22.43
N CYS A 23 9.40 -1.88 21.93
CA CYS A 23 8.36 -0.90 22.15
C CYS A 23 7.21 -1.56 22.90
N SER A 24 7.17 -1.48 24.22
CA SER A 24 6.28 -2.37 24.99
C SER A 24 4.80 -2.08 24.78
N ASN A 25 4.44 -0.83 24.49
CA ASN A 25 3.04 -0.44 24.28
C ASN A 25 2.80 -0.14 22.81
N TRP A 26 1.68 -0.60 22.28
CA TRP A 26 1.28 -0.37 20.89
C TRP A 26 -0.17 0.06 20.87
N SER A 27 -0.53 0.94 19.95
CA SER A 27 -1.93 1.25 19.69
C SER A 27 -2.69 0.00 19.25
N SER A 28 -4.00 0.02 19.39
CA SER A 28 -4.85 -0.88 18.61
C SER A 28 -4.55 -0.71 17.11
N TRP A 29 -4.86 -1.76 16.35
CA TRP A 29 -4.80 -1.67 14.89
C TRP A 29 -5.86 -0.68 14.41
N GLY A 30 -5.43 0.28 13.58
CA GLY A 30 -6.32 1.23 12.93
C GLY A 30 -7.23 0.61 11.87
N PRO A 31 -8.04 1.43 11.20
CA PRO A 31 -8.86 0.97 10.08
C PRO A 31 -7.98 0.56 8.89
N CYS A 32 -8.58 -0.21 7.98
CA CYS A 32 -7.97 -0.54 6.71
C CYS A 32 -8.00 0.67 5.79
N ILE A 33 -6.83 1.04 5.28
CA ILE A 33 -6.64 2.22 4.44
C ILE A 33 -6.93 1.83 3.00
N TRP A 34 -7.72 2.64 2.31
CA TRP A 34 -8.12 2.40 0.93
C TRP A 34 -8.45 3.72 0.21
N PRO A 35 -8.05 3.90 -1.07
CA PRO A 35 -8.53 4.99 -1.92
C PRO A 35 -9.97 4.74 -2.38
N ASP A 36 -10.94 4.82 -1.44
CA ASP A 36 -12.37 4.69 -1.76
C ASP A 36 -12.83 5.91 -2.57
N SER A 37 -13.47 5.67 -3.71
CA SER A 37 -14.04 6.73 -4.56
C SER A 37 -15.39 7.23 -4.06
N LYS A 38 -16.07 6.48 -3.18
CA LYS A 38 -17.35 6.89 -2.57
C LYS A 38 -17.15 7.75 -1.33
N HIS A 39 -16.07 7.51 -0.59
CA HIS A 39 -15.70 8.26 0.61
C HIS A 39 -14.30 8.81 0.41
N ASP A 40 -14.22 9.98 -0.22
CA ASP A 40 -12.95 10.64 -0.50
C ASP A 40 -12.32 11.19 0.79
N VAL A 41 -11.61 10.30 1.49
CA VAL A 41 -10.90 10.60 2.73
C VAL A 41 -9.41 10.64 2.43
N PRO A 42 -8.73 11.78 2.65
CA PRO A 42 -7.28 11.90 2.47
C PRO A 42 -6.49 10.83 3.25
N TYR A 43 -5.36 10.38 2.71
CA TYR A 43 -4.58 9.27 3.27
C TYR A 43 -4.32 9.41 4.79
N LEU A 44 -3.83 10.58 5.23
CA LEU A 44 -3.48 10.80 6.63
C LEU A 44 -4.68 10.80 7.58
N GLN A 45 -5.88 11.12 7.07
CA GLN A 45 -7.10 11.10 7.87
C GLN A 45 -7.64 9.69 8.08
N GLN A 46 -7.25 8.73 7.24
CA GLN A 46 -7.57 7.31 7.42
C GLN A 46 -6.71 6.66 8.52
N ILE A 47 -5.60 7.29 8.90
CA ILE A 47 -4.73 6.80 9.97
C ILE A 47 -5.41 7.00 11.33
N SER A 48 -5.24 6.07 12.28
CA SER A 48 -5.81 6.22 13.62
C SER A 48 -5.31 7.51 14.30
N PRO A 49 -6.14 8.23 15.08
CA PRO A 49 -5.73 9.48 15.73
C PRO A 49 -4.46 9.34 16.58
N VAL A 50 -4.32 8.18 17.23
CA VAL A 50 -3.12 7.82 17.97
C VAL A 50 -1.92 7.80 17.03
N CYS A 51 -1.95 7.02 15.95
CA CYS A 51 -0.85 6.97 14.99
C CYS A 51 -0.57 8.32 14.31
N GLN A 52 -1.56 9.18 14.04
CA GLN A 52 -1.32 10.51 13.46
C GLN A 52 -0.37 11.37 14.30
N MET A 53 -0.37 11.18 15.62
CA MET A 53 0.52 11.89 16.56
C MET A 53 1.90 11.24 16.69
N HIS A 54 2.12 10.06 16.10
CA HIS A 54 3.40 9.37 16.11
C HIS A 54 4.43 10.12 15.24
N TRP A 55 5.70 10.19 15.68
CA TRP A 55 6.77 10.90 14.96
C TRP A 55 6.85 10.55 13.47
N PHE A 56 6.71 9.27 13.12
CA PHE A 56 6.66 8.82 11.73
C PHE A 56 5.60 9.57 10.91
N TYR A 57 4.35 9.64 11.38
CA TYR A 57 3.28 10.32 10.64
C TYR A 57 3.42 11.84 10.68
N MET A 58 3.97 12.40 11.75
CA MET A 58 4.36 13.81 11.80
C MET A 58 5.44 14.16 10.77
N PHE A 59 6.38 13.24 10.51
CA PHE A 59 7.36 13.35 9.43
C PHE A 59 6.70 13.20 8.04
N VAL A 60 5.89 12.16 7.86
CA VAL A 60 5.18 11.88 6.59
C VAL A 60 4.20 13.00 6.22
N LYS A 61 3.64 13.74 7.19
CA LYS A 61 2.73 14.88 6.96
C LYS A 61 3.30 15.96 6.03
N ARG A 62 4.63 16.09 5.96
CA ARG A 62 5.34 17.00 5.05
C ARG A 62 5.06 16.66 3.57
N TYR A 63 4.77 15.40 3.29
CA TYR A 63 4.50 14.85 1.96
C TYR A 63 3.01 14.60 1.70
N ASN A 64 2.12 15.18 2.51
CA ASN A 64 0.66 14.98 2.41
C ASN A 64 0.12 15.27 1.00
N THR A 65 0.63 16.31 0.33
CA THR A 65 0.22 16.64 -1.03
C THR A 65 0.54 15.51 -2.02
N ALA A 66 1.77 14.99 -1.99
CA ALA A 66 2.16 13.88 -2.86
C ALA A 66 1.36 12.59 -2.57
N LEU A 67 1.09 12.30 -1.30
CA LEU A 67 0.27 11.15 -0.90
C LEU A 67 -1.17 11.27 -1.40
N ASN A 68 -1.78 12.46 -1.28
CA ASN A 68 -3.13 12.66 -1.77
C ASN A 68 -3.19 12.67 -3.31
N ASN A 69 -2.18 13.22 -3.98
CA ASN A 69 -2.07 13.10 -5.45
C ASN A 69 -2.03 11.63 -5.89
N PHE A 70 -1.30 10.79 -5.16
CA PHE A 70 -1.27 9.35 -5.40
C PHE A 70 -2.64 8.68 -5.15
N TYR A 71 -3.32 9.02 -4.04
CA TYR A 71 -4.65 8.46 -3.73
C TYR A 71 -5.69 8.86 -4.77
N ASN A 72 -5.69 10.11 -5.20
CA ASN A 72 -6.58 10.61 -6.26
C ASN A 72 -6.32 9.89 -7.58
N TYR A 73 -5.05 9.63 -7.92
CA TYR A 73 -4.70 8.82 -9.08
C TYR A 73 -5.24 7.39 -8.96
N MET A 74 -5.09 6.75 -7.80
CA MET A 74 -5.62 5.41 -7.57
C MET A 74 -7.14 5.37 -7.67
N GLN A 75 -7.87 6.34 -7.10
CA GLN A 75 -9.33 6.47 -7.24
C GLN A 75 -9.75 6.65 -8.71
N PHE A 76 -8.95 7.35 -9.51
CA PHE A 76 -9.22 7.59 -10.93
C PHE A 76 -9.10 6.32 -11.78
N VAL A 77 -8.07 5.50 -11.53
CA VAL A 77 -7.77 4.29 -12.33
C VAL A 77 -8.48 3.04 -11.86
N LEU A 78 -8.81 2.94 -10.56
CA LEU A 78 -9.50 1.78 -10.01
C LEU A 78 -10.97 1.75 -10.45
N ARG A 79 -11.42 0.58 -10.94
CA ARG A 79 -12.83 0.38 -11.31
C ARG A 79 -13.70 -0.08 -10.14
N SER A 80 -13.08 -0.62 -9.08
CA SER A 80 -13.76 -1.05 -7.87
C SER A 80 -13.56 -0.02 -6.76
N GLY A 81 -14.65 0.33 -6.07
CA GLY A 81 -14.58 1.10 -4.82
C GLY A 81 -14.21 0.24 -3.59
N LYS A 82 -14.23 -1.09 -3.72
CA LYS A 82 -13.87 -2.01 -2.63
C LYS A 82 -12.37 -2.36 -2.64
N PRO A 83 -11.75 -2.62 -1.48
CA PRO A 83 -10.40 -3.17 -1.36
C PRO A 83 -10.18 -4.42 -2.22
N CYS A 84 -9.03 -4.46 -2.88
CA CYS A 84 -8.61 -5.55 -3.77
C CYS A 84 -7.09 -5.63 -3.83
N GLY A 85 -6.56 -6.65 -4.52
CA GLY A 85 -5.16 -6.70 -4.88
C GLY A 85 -4.22 -6.94 -3.70
N LEU A 86 -4.73 -7.32 -2.53
CA LEU A 86 -3.99 -7.33 -1.26
C LEU A 86 -3.29 -5.98 -0.96
N CYS A 87 -3.92 -4.89 -1.41
CA CYS A 87 -3.36 -3.53 -1.36
C CYS A 87 -3.82 -2.73 -0.14
N SER A 88 -4.91 -3.12 0.52
CA SER A 88 -5.37 -2.44 1.73
C SER A 88 -4.64 -2.98 2.95
N TYR A 89 -4.15 -2.05 3.77
CA TYR A 89 -3.39 -2.34 4.98
C TYR A 89 -3.87 -1.47 6.13
N LYS A 90 -3.51 -1.89 7.35
CA LYS A 90 -3.75 -1.12 8.57
C LYS A 90 -2.50 -1.07 9.42
N GLN A 91 -2.49 -0.11 10.33
CA GLN A 91 -1.30 0.24 11.09
C GLN A 91 -1.52 0.18 12.58
N SER A 92 -0.45 -0.09 13.31
CA SER A 92 -0.35 0.02 14.76
C SER A 92 0.97 0.73 15.09
N CYS A 93 0.92 1.72 15.98
CA CYS A 93 2.08 2.54 16.31
C CYS A 93 2.53 2.28 17.74
N GLY A 94 3.84 2.19 17.93
CA GLY A 94 4.49 1.92 19.21
C GLY A 94 4.59 3.17 20.10
N TYR A 95 4.43 2.98 21.41
CA TYR A 95 4.56 3.98 22.46
C TYR A 95 5.37 3.40 23.61
N GLY A 96 6.44 4.08 24.01
CA GLY A 96 7.19 3.72 25.23
C GLY A 96 7.76 2.30 25.28
N GLY A 97 8.11 1.86 26.49
CA GLY A 97 8.96 0.70 26.75
C GLY A 97 10.32 1.13 27.29
N SER A 98 11.37 0.33 27.07
CA SER A 98 12.75 0.75 27.33
C SER A 98 13.19 1.89 26.40
N LYS A 99 12.47 2.11 25.29
CA LYS A 99 12.68 3.21 24.32
C LYS A 99 11.41 4.07 24.19
N LYS A 100 11.56 5.37 23.94
CA LYS A 100 10.44 6.29 23.64
C LYS A 100 10.12 6.29 22.14
N CYS A 101 9.49 5.22 21.65
CA CYS A 101 9.31 4.96 20.21
C CYS A 101 8.50 6.02 19.43
N ASN A 102 7.60 6.71 20.12
CA ASN A 102 6.74 7.73 19.52
C ASN A 102 7.42 9.10 19.36
N THR A 103 8.59 9.26 19.97
CA THR A 103 9.37 10.51 19.91
C THR A 103 10.43 10.44 18.81
N SER A 104 10.83 11.61 18.30
CA SER A 104 11.88 11.67 17.29
C SER A 104 13.17 11.05 17.81
N PRO A 105 13.85 10.18 17.06
CA PRO A 105 15.14 9.64 17.50
C PRO A 105 16.23 10.75 17.56
N PHE A 106 15.97 11.94 17.01
CA PHE A 106 16.81 13.14 17.14
C PHE A 106 16.55 13.95 18.43
N THR A 107 15.57 13.59 19.26
CA THR A 107 15.28 14.29 20.54
C THR A 107 16.10 13.76 21.73
N ILE A 108 17.09 12.88 21.49
CA ILE A 108 18.05 12.43 22.50
C ILE A 108 19.37 13.16 22.23
N ASP A 109 19.83 13.98 23.18
CA ASP A 109 21.10 14.72 23.06
C ASP A 109 22.29 13.76 22.89
N GLY A 110 23.07 13.95 21.82
CA GLY A 110 24.35 13.26 21.58
C GLY A 110 24.33 12.03 20.64
N GLY A 111 23.19 11.64 20.06
CA GLY A 111 23.10 10.45 19.19
C GLY A 111 22.94 10.73 17.69
N ARG A 112 23.60 9.93 16.83
CA ARG A 112 23.19 9.78 15.41
C ARG A 112 22.01 8.81 15.35
N PRO A 113 20.84 9.19 14.80
CA PRO A 113 19.70 8.29 14.81
C PRO A 113 19.78 7.27 13.68
N VAL A 114 19.83 6.00 14.09
CA VAL A 114 19.75 4.79 13.26
C VAL A 114 18.64 3.90 13.83
N ILE A 115 17.46 4.46 14.14
CA ILE A 115 16.40 3.75 14.88
C ILE A 115 15.14 3.60 14.03
N PRO A 116 14.49 2.42 14.02
CA PRO A 116 13.24 2.16 13.31
C PRO A 116 12.11 3.07 13.77
N PHE A 117 11.18 3.37 12.87
CA PHE A 117 10.02 4.23 13.13
C PHE A 117 8.90 3.57 13.95
N TYR A 118 9.08 2.34 14.47
CA TYR A 118 8.11 1.62 15.32
C TYR A 118 6.64 1.76 14.88
N VAL A 119 6.40 1.68 13.57
CA VAL A 119 5.08 1.57 12.96
C VAL A 119 5.00 0.18 12.34
N ALA A 120 4.06 -0.62 12.82
CA ALA A 120 3.76 -1.93 12.27
C ALA A 120 2.62 -1.80 11.26
N GLU A 121 2.80 -2.38 10.09
CA GLU A 121 1.77 -2.49 9.05
C GLU A 121 1.31 -3.94 8.95
N ARG A 122 0.07 -4.16 8.53
CA ARG A 122 -0.40 -5.48 8.09
C ARG A 122 -1.45 -5.37 7.01
N VAL A 123 -1.43 -6.31 6.06
CA VAL A 123 -2.48 -6.47 5.06
C VAL A 123 -3.80 -6.78 5.77
N CYS A 124 -4.89 -6.21 5.28
CA CYS A 124 -6.22 -6.45 5.84
C CYS A 124 -6.80 -7.80 5.40
N SER A 125 -7.30 -8.57 6.36
CA SER A 125 -8.03 -9.82 6.12
C SER A 125 -9.51 -9.55 5.84
N ALA A 126 -10.25 -10.56 5.38
CA ALA A 126 -11.70 -10.48 5.26
C ALA A 126 -12.38 -10.09 6.57
N LEU A 127 -11.86 -10.55 7.72
CA LEU A 127 -12.36 -10.15 9.04
C LEU A 127 -12.25 -8.63 9.26
N ASP A 128 -11.19 -8.02 8.77
CA ASP A 128 -10.94 -6.59 8.92
C ASP A 128 -11.79 -5.75 7.95
N LEU A 129 -12.30 -6.38 6.90
CA LEU A 129 -13.07 -5.79 5.81
C LEU A 129 -14.55 -6.21 5.84
N GLY A 130 -15.06 -6.61 7.01
CA GLY A 130 -16.48 -6.93 7.18
C GLY A 130 -16.96 -8.19 6.45
N GLY A 131 -16.06 -9.14 6.19
CA GLY A 131 -16.32 -10.40 5.50
C GLY A 131 -15.92 -10.41 4.02
N GLU A 132 -15.50 -9.26 3.47
CA GLU A 132 -15.11 -9.14 2.06
C GLU A 132 -13.60 -9.42 1.90
N SER A 133 -13.24 -10.37 1.04
CA SER A 133 -11.82 -10.63 0.75
C SER A 133 -11.28 -9.66 -0.29
N GLN A 134 -10.01 -9.29 -0.15
CA GLN A 134 -9.26 -8.51 -1.13
C GLN A 134 -8.21 -9.34 -1.90
N VAL A 135 -8.31 -10.67 -1.88
CA VAL A 135 -7.40 -11.59 -2.60
C VAL A 135 -7.55 -11.48 -4.12
N ASP A 136 -8.74 -11.13 -4.62
CA ASP A 136 -8.94 -10.91 -6.04
C ASP A 136 -8.16 -9.66 -6.50
N SER A 137 -7.46 -9.76 -7.64
CA SER A 137 -6.69 -8.64 -8.16
C SER A 137 -7.58 -7.48 -8.57
N CYS A 138 -7.07 -6.26 -8.34
CA CYS A 138 -7.78 -5.05 -8.68
C CYS A 138 -8.00 -4.93 -10.19
N GLU A 139 -9.23 -4.61 -10.60
CA GLU A 139 -9.51 -4.19 -11.96
C GLU A 139 -9.21 -2.70 -12.11
N VAL A 140 -8.29 -2.40 -13.01
CA VAL A 140 -7.81 -1.05 -13.31
C VAL A 140 -8.07 -0.75 -14.78
N ASP A 141 -8.42 0.50 -15.08
CA ASP A 141 -8.73 0.92 -16.43
C ASP A 141 -7.50 0.83 -17.37
N TYR A 142 -7.63 0.04 -18.45
CA TYR A 142 -6.53 -0.21 -19.37
C TYR A 142 -6.12 1.04 -20.17
N GLU A 143 -7.09 1.85 -20.59
CA GLU A 143 -6.82 3.02 -21.43
C GLU A 143 -6.12 4.11 -20.61
N GLN A 144 -6.54 4.31 -19.37
CA GLN A 144 -5.88 5.26 -18.47
C GLN A 144 -4.42 4.89 -18.17
N LEU A 145 -4.09 3.59 -18.11
CA LEU A 145 -2.72 3.13 -17.85
C LEU A 145 -1.80 3.23 -19.06
N LYS A 146 -2.31 3.33 -20.30
CA LYS A 146 -1.47 3.49 -21.50
C LYS A 146 -0.61 4.74 -21.44
N GLU A 147 -1.11 5.80 -20.81
CA GLU A 147 -0.41 7.08 -20.64
C GLU A 147 0.89 6.94 -19.83
N ASN A 148 1.03 5.87 -19.04
CA ASN A 148 2.22 5.62 -18.21
C ASN A 148 3.39 5.01 -19.01
N GLY A 149 3.23 4.81 -20.33
CA GLY A 149 4.31 4.37 -21.23
C GLY A 149 4.61 2.87 -21.18
N GLY A 150 3.62 2.03 -20.86
CA GLY A 150 3.73 0.57 -20.92
C GLY A 150 2.38 -0.12 -20.75
N GLU A 151 2.26 -1.37 -21.23
CA GLU A 151 1.03 -2.14 -21.06
C GLU A 151 0.79 -2.47 -19.59
N CYS A 152 -0.37 -2.08 -19.07
CA CYS A 152 -0.74 -2.22 -17.66
C CYS A 152 0.28 -1.69 -16.66
N ARG A 153 1.05 -0.68 -17.05
CA ARG A 153 1.99 -0.01 -16.13
C ARG A 153 1.22 0.92 -15.20
N LEU A 154 0.98 0.51 -13.96
CA LEU A 154 0.28 1.34 -12.96
C LEU A 154 1.17 2.43 -12.35
N TRP A 155 2.47 2.17 -12.21
CA TRP A 155 3.43 3.09 -11.60
C TRP A 155 4.78 3.05 -12.33
N PRO A 156 5.55 4.16 -12.40
CA PRO A 156 5.17 5.56 -12.16
C PRO A 156 4.13 6.10 -13.14
N SER A 157 3.46 7.20 -12.77
CA SER A 157 2.48 7.88 -13.61
C SER A 157 2.73 9.40 -13.65
N PRO A 158 2.66 10.04 -14.83
CA PRO A 158 2.77 11.50 -14.95
C PRO A 158 1.60 12.25 -14.29
N ARG A 159 0.50 11.55 -13.94
CA ARG A 159 -0.66 12.12 -13.23
C ARG A 159 -0.41 12.32 -11.74
N VAL A 160 0.63 11.69 -11.19
CA VAL A 160 0.99 11.83 -9.77
C VAL A 160 2.06 12.90 -9.65
N ASP A 161 1.66 14.10 -9.24
CA ASP A 161 2.61 15.19 -9.00
C ASP A 161 3.42 14.97 -7.72
N LEU A 162 4.71 14.74 -7.88
CA LEU A 162 5.71 14.61 -6.82
C LEU A 162 6.58 15.87 -6.66
N SER A 163 6.17 17.03 -7.19
CA SER A 163 6.91 18.30 -7.13
C SER A 163 7.24 18.76 -5.71
N THR A 164 6.47 18.30 -4.71
CA THR A 164 6.68 18.58 -3.29
C THR A 164 7.71 17.67 -2.63
N ILE A 165 8.13 16.59 -3.29
CA ILE A 165 9.19 15.68 -2.84
C ILE A 165 10.56 16.19 -3.32
N GLU A 166 11.62 16.01 -2.54
CA GLU A 166 12.97 16.38 -2.97
C GLU A 166 13.42 15.53 -4.18
N PRO A 167 14.16 16.10 -5.16
CA PRO A 167 14.48 15.41 -6.42
C PRO A 167 15.19 14.07 -6.26
N VAL A 168 16.04 13.92 -5.23
CA VAL A 168 16.75 12.67 -4.95
C VAL A 168 15.77 11.57 -4.53
N PHE A 169 14.76 11.90 -3.72
CA PHE A 169 13.75 10.94 -3.28
C PHE A 169 12.76 10.59 -4.39
N ARG A 170 12.42 11.53 -5.30
CA ARG A 170 11.54 11.24 -6.46
C ARG A 170 12.03 10.05 -7.27
N LYS A 171 13.32 10.03 -7.62
CA LYS A 171 13.93 8.92 -8.38
C LYS A 171 13.79 7.58 -7.66
N HIS A 172 13.91 7.60 -6.33
CA HIS A 172 13.69 6.40 -5.53
C HIS A 172 12.23 5.97 -5.58
N ILE A 173 11.28 6.89 -5.35
CA ILE A 173 9.83 6.60 -5.38
C ILE A 173 9.41 6.03 -6.75
N ASP A 174 9.87 6.64 -7.86
CA ASP A 174 9.55 6.17 -9.22
C ASP A 174 10.10 4.77 -9.50
N SER A 175 11.18 4.37 -8.84
CA SER A 175 11.81 3.05 -9.01
C SER A 175 11.15 1.94 -8.18
N LEU A 176 10.24 2.29 -7.27
CA LEU A 176 9.59 1.33 -6.39
C LEU A 176 8.61 0.45 -7.17
N LYS A 177 8.72 -0.86 -6.98
CA LYS A 177 7.81 -1.86 -7.56
C LYS A 177 6.66 -2.14 -6.60
N TRP A 178 5.77 -1.17 -6.43
CA TRP A 178 4.62 -1.27 -5.53
C TRP A 178 3.56 -2.27 -6.02
N TYR A 179 3.47 -2.47 -7.34
CA TYR A 179 2.41 -3.24 -7.97
C TYR A 179 2.96 -4.17 -9.05
N SER A 180 2.30 -5.31 -9.20
CA SER A 180 2.44 -6.19 -10.36
C SER A 180 1.09 -6.25 -11.08
N CYS A 181 1.09 -6.03 -12.39
CA CYS A 181 -0.12 -5.94 -13.18
C CYS A 181 -0.01 -6.75 -14.47
N LEU A 182 -1.13 -7.31 -14.92
CA LEU A 182 -1.23 -8.01 -16.20
C LEU A 182 -2.53 -7.68 -16.94
N PRO A 183 -2.54 -7.70 -18.29
CA PRO A 183 -3.73 -7.41 -19.06
C PRO A 183 -4.72 -8.59 -19.05
N GLN A 184 -6.00 -8.29 -19.03
CA GLN A 184 -7.10 -9.24 -19.23
C GLN A 184 -8.04 -8.72 -20.31
N THR A 185 -8.45 -9.57 -21.25
CA THR A 185 -9.56 -9.26 -22.18
C THR A 185 -10.84 -9.88 -21.65
N LYS A 186 -11.78 -9.05 -21.20
CA LYS A 186 -13.12 -9.44 -20.75
C LYS A 186 -14.10 -9.39 -21.91
N THR A 187 -15.05 -10.31 -21.91
CA THR A 187 -16.16 -10.32 -22.86
C THR A 187 -17.42 -9.89 -22.11
N ILE A 188 -17.94 -8.71 -22.41
CA ILE A 188 -19.10 -8.13 -21.74
C ILE A 188 -20.29 -8.16 -22.71
N ARG A 189 -21.44 -8.61 -22.21
CA ARG A 189 -22.71 -8.46 -22.93
C ARG A 189 -23.34 -7.13 -22.52
N ASN A 190 -23.38 -6.17 -23.44
CA ASN A 190 -24.04 -4.89 -23.23
C ASN A 190 -25.16 -4.72 -24.26
N GLY A 191 -26.41 -4.67 -23.82
CA GLY A 191 -27.58 -4.51 -24.71
C GLY A 191 -27.69 -5.54 -25.84
N GLY A 192 -27.27 -6.79 -25.60
CA GLY A 192 -27.30 -7.87 -26.60
C GLY A 192 -26.08 -7.92 -27.55
N ARG A 193 -25.16 -6.94 -27.48
CA ARG A 193 -23.90 -6.98 -28.21
C ARG A 193 -22.78 -7.52 -27.33
N ILE A 194 -21.94 -8.36 -27.91
CA ILE A 194 -20.73 -8.88 -27.29
C ILE A 194 -19.61 -7.88 -27.55
N VAL A 195 -19.16 -7.19 -26.51
CA VAL A 195 -18.04 -6.25 -26.57
C VAL A 195 -16.84 -6.87 -25.85
N LYS A 196 -15.68 -6.83 -26.49
CA LYS A 196 -14.42 -7.18 -25.85
C LYS A 196 -13.83 -5.92 -25.23
N GLU A 197 -13.58 -5.97 -23.93
CA GLU A 197 -12.96 -4.89 -23.18
C GLU A 197 -11.63 -5.37 -22.61
N LYS A 198 -10.60 -4.53 -22.68
CA LYS A 198 -9.33 -4.79 -21.99
C LYS A 198 -9.32 -4.08 -20.63
N VAL A 199 -8.82 -4.79 -19.62
CA VAL A 199 -8.60 -4.27 -18.27
C VAL A 199 -7.24 -4.70 -17.77
N CYS A 200 -6.71 -3.99 -16.78
CA CYS A 200 -5.50 -4.41 -16.07
C CYS A 200 -5.87 -5.02 -14.73
N ARG A 201 -5.22 -6.14 -14.40
CA ARG A 201 -5.37 -6.87 -13.15
C ARG A 201 -4.14 -6.65 -12.31
N CYS A 202 -4.27 -6.03 -11.15
CA CYS A 202 -3.13 -5.58 -10.35
C CYS A 202 -3.17 -6.13 -8.91
N CYS A 203 -2.00 -6.51 -8.40
CA CYS A 203 -1.78 -6.87 -7.01
C CYS A 203 -0.64 -6.02 -6.42
N CYS A 204 -0.72 -5.72 -5.14
CA CYS A 204 0.35 -5.04 -4.42
C CYS A 204 1.49 -5.99 -4.12
N PHE A 205 2.72 -5.51 -4.20
CA PHE A 205 3.89 -6.24 -3.75
C PHE A 205 3.74 -6.64 -2.27
N PRO A 206 4.10 -7.88 -1.88
CA PRO A 206 4.86 -8.91 -2.60
C PRO A 206 4.00 -9.90 -3.40
N PHE A 207 2.79 -9.51 -3.81
CA PHE A 207 1.90 -10.37 -4.58
C PHE A 207 1.87 -9.98 -6.06
N GLN A 208 1.51 -10.95 -6.90
CA GLN A 208 1.26 -10.78 -8.31
C GLN A 208 -0.07 -11.44 -8.70
N PRO A 209 -0.76 -10.95 -9.75
CA PRO A 209 -1.96 -11.62 -10.23
C PRO A 209 -1.58 -12.94 -10.92
N ASN A 210 -2.32 -14.00 -10.63
CA ASN A 210 -2.25 -15.23 -11.38
C ASN A 210 -2.88 -15.02 -12.78
N PRO A 211 -2.23 -15.42 -13.89
CA PRO A 211 -2.73 -15.12 -15.24
C PRO A 211 -3.99 -15.90 -15.63
N LEU A 212 -4.33 -16.96 -14.90
CA LEU A 212 -5.51 -17.80 -15.17
C LEU A 212 -6.69 -17.40 -14.27
N THR A 213 -6.45 -17.26 -12.97
CA THR A 213 -7.51 -16.99 -11.99
C THR A 213 -7.69 -15.51 -11.69
N TYR A 214 -6.67 -14.68 -11.96
CA TYR A 214 -6.60 -13.28 -11.57
C TYR A 214 -6.73 -13.05 -10.05
N ARG A 215 -6.50 -14.08 -9.23
CA ARG A 215 -6.29 -13.96 -7.78
C ARG A 215 -4.83 -13.59 -7.51
N CYS A 216 -4.58 -12.87 -6.42
CA CYS A 216 -3.24 -12.50 -6.01
C CYS A 216 -2.53 -13.69 -5.36
N GLU A 217 -1.36 -14.02 -5.88
CA GLU A 217 -0.45 -15.04 -5.36
C GLU A 217 0.86 -14.41 -4.92
N HIS A 218 1.52 -15.01 -3.94
CA HIS A 218 2.79 -14.50 -3.43
C HIS A 218 3.90 -14.73 -4.46
N ILE A 219 4.71 -13.70 -4.72
CA ILE A 219 5.82 -13.77 -5.69
C ILE A 219 6.91 -14.67 -5.12
N TYR A 220 7.32 -15.68 -5.88
CA TYR A 220 8.40 -16.59 -5.49
C TYR A 220 9.68 -15.83 -5.13
N GLY A 221 10.19 -16.05 -3.91
CA GLY A 221 11.40 -15.41 -3.40
C GLY A 221 11.23 -13.97 -2.89
N ALA A 222 10.02 -13.40 -2.95
CA ALA A 222 9.74 -12.12 -2.32
C ALA A 222 9.65 -12.26 -0.78
N PRO A 223 9.89 -11.18 -0.02
CA PRO A 223 9.63 -11.20 1.42
C PRO A 223 8.14 -11.46 1.71
N PRO A 224 7.80 -12.05 2.87
CA PRO A 224 6.41 -12.15 3.28
C PRO A 224 5.81 -10.76 3.48
N ALA A 225 4.54 -10.59 3.10
CA ALA A 225 3.83 -9.37 3.41
C ALA A 225 3.58 -9.30 4.93
N PRO A 226 3.68 -8.13 5.56
CA PRO A 226 3.28 -7.99 6.95
C PRO A 226 1.82 -8.43 7.14
N GLY A 227 1.58 -9.38 8.06
CA GLY A 227 0.27 -9.96 8.32
C GLY A 227 -0.20 -11.02 7.31
N GLN A 228 0.65 -11.49 6.40
CA GLN A 228 0.31 -12.55 5.46
C GLN A 228 -0.16 -13.84 6.16
N GLU A 229 0.30 -14.09 7.39
CA GLU A 229 -0.14 -15.22 8.21
C GLU A 229 -1.64 -15.23 8.51
N PHE A 230 -2.32 -14.07 8.44
CA PHE A 230 -3.76 -13.95 8.64
C PHE A 230 -4.57 -14.25 7.36
N LEU A 231 -3.91 -14.33 6.20
CA LEU A 231 -4.55 -14.54 4.90
C LEU A 231 -4.58 -16.01 4.45
N LYS A 232 -4.06 -16.94 5.27
CA LYS A 232 -3.84 -18.34 4.85
C LYS A 232 -5.07 -19.04 4.30
N LYS A 233 -6.26 -18.77 4.86
CA LYS A 233 -7.52 -19.36 4.37
C LYS A 233 -7.94 -18.73 3.05
N GLU A 234 -7.94 -17.41 2.99
CA GLU A 234 -8.35 -16.65 1.80
C GLU A 234 -7.46 -16.93 0.58
N LEU A 235 -6.16 -17.18 0.80
CA LEU A 235 -5.20 -17.53 -0.25
C LEU A 235 -5.25 -19.01 -0.68
N ALA A 236 -5.87 -19.88 0.12
CA ALA A 236 -5.99 -21.32 -0.18
C ALA A 236 -7.28 -21.67 -0.94
N GLU A 237 -8.26 -20.76 -0.94
CA GLU A 237 -9.51 -20.82 -1.69
C GLU A 237 -9.35 -20.29 -3.12
#